data_AF-A0A3P3Z3C3-F1
#
_entry.id   AF-A0A3P3Z3C3-F1
#
_cell.length_a   1.000
_cell.length_b   1.000
_cell.length_c   1.000
_cell.angle_alpha   90.00
_cell.angle_beta   90.00
_cell.angle_gamma   90.00
#
_symmetry.space_group_name_H-M   'P 1'
#
loop_
_entity.id
_entity.type
_entity.pdbx_description
1 polymer ?
#
loop_
_entity_poly.entity_id
_entity_poly.type
_entity_poly.pdbx_seq_one_letter_code
_entity_poly.pdbx_strand_id
1 'polypeptide(L)'
;MVLKEHMRDLEARKNRIRRGETAKTERRELAKYIRQLKQEQQVKHASELTNVEMELKRLINERDKVRTARVADGMNEEDVDWEDIGDADDDDVNEDELQRMFAHLTM
;
A
#
# COMPACT_ATOMS: atom_id res chain seq x y z
N MET A 1 2.11 3.07 -10.10
CA MET A 1 3.35 3.82 -10.41
C MET A 1 3.24 4.74 -11.64
N VAL A 2 2.28 4.49 -12.54
CA VAL A 2 2.05 5.24 -13.80
C VAL A 2 2.05 6.77 -13.65
N LEU A 3 1.50 7.34 -12.58
CA LEU A 3 1.46 8.80 -12.37
C LEU A 3 2.83 9.43 -12.06
N LYS A 4 3.72 8.71 -11.34
CA LYS A 4 5.09 9.19 -11.06
C LYS A 4 5.94 9.18 -12.34
N GLU A 5 5.74 8.18 -13.19
CA GLU A 5 6.39 8.07 -14.50
C GLU A 5 5.93 9.19 -15.44
N HIS A 6 4.62 9.43 -15.52
CA HIS A 6 4.07 10.53 -16.32
C HIS A 6 4.60 11.91 -15.88
N MET A 7 4.73 12.15 -14.57
CA MET A 7 5.35 13.37 -14.04
C MET A 7 6.81 13.52 -14.43
N ARG A 8 7.58 12.42 -14.36
CA ARG A 8 8.98 12.39 -14.77
C ARG A 8 9.11 12.67 -16.27
N ASP A 9 8.21 12.14 -17.09
CA ASP A 9 8.19 12.37 -18.54
C ASP A 9 7.85 13.81 -18.92
N LEU A 10 6.91 14.44 -18.22
CA LEU A 10 6.58 15.86 -18.39
C LEU A 10 7.75 16.76 -18.00
N GLU A 11 8.44 16.45 -16.90
CA GLU A 11 9.64 17.17 -16.48
C GLU A 11 10.78 17.00 -17.50
N ALA A 12 10.99 15.77 -17.99
CA ALA A 12 11.97 15.48 -19.04
C ALA A 12 11.63 16.21 -20.36
N ARG A 13 10.35 16.26 -20.75
CA ARG A 13 9.86 16.99 -21.93
C ARG A 13 10.12 18.50 -21.79
N LYS A 14 9.80 19.09 -20.64
CA LYS A 14 10.10 20.50 -20.34
C LYS A 14 11.59 20.80 -20.46
N ASN A 15 12.45 19.89 -20.02
CA ASN A 15 13.91 20.07 -20.03
C ASN A 15 14.53 19.89 -21.43
N ARG A 16 13.88 19.12 -22.31
CA ARG A 16 14.29 18.92 -23.72
C ARG A 16 13.98 20.12 -24.60
N ILE A 17 12.89 20.85 -24.32
CA ILE A 17 12.54 22.07 -25.04
C ILE A 17 13.57 23.16 -24.72
N ARG A 18 14.49 23.45 -25.66
CA ARG A 18 15.57 24.45 -25.47
C ARG A 18 15.58 25.56 -26.50
N ARG A 19 15.11 25.29 -27.73
CA ARG A 19 15.15 26.22 -28.88
C ARG A 19 13.85 26.10 -29.67
N GLY A 20 13.45 27.20 -30.31
CA GLY A 20 12.17 27.32 -31.03
C GLY A 20 11.44 28.60 -30.65
N GLU A 21 10.66 29.15 -31.57
CA GLU A 21 9.93 30.42 -31.40
C GLU A 21 8.93 30.36 -30.23
N THR A 22 8.32 29.19 -30.03
CA THR A 22 7.38 28.88 -28.94
C THR A 22 8.04 28.22 -27.72
N ALA A 23 9.36 27.98 -27.72
CA ALA A 23 10.01 27.17 -26.69
C ALA A 23 9.89 27.77 -25.28
N LYS A 24 9.88 29.10 -25.16
CA LYS A 24 9.75 29.79 -23.86
C LYS A 24 8.33 29.71 -23.31
N THR A 25 7.32 29.83 -24.16
CA THR A 25 5.91 29.74 -23.78
C THR A 25 5.55 28.30 -23.43
N GLU A 26 5.95 27.33 -24.25
CA GLU A 26 5.74 25.90 -23.98
C GLU A 26 6.34 25.44 -22.66
N ARG A 27 7.58 25.85 -22.35
CA ARG A 27 8.20 25.54 -21.05
C ARG A 27 7.44 26.13 -19.86
N ARG A 28 6.90 27.35 -20.02
CA ARG A 28 6.12 28.02 -18.97
C ARG A 28 4.79 27.31 -18.74
N GLU A 29 4.08 26.96 -19.80
CA GLU A 29 2.83 26.22 -19.71
C GLU A 29 3.04 24.82 -19.13
N LEU A 30 4.07 24.09 -19.58
CA LEU A 30 4.45 22.81 -18.97
C LEU A 30 4.81 22.98 -17.48
N ALA A 31 5.51 24.05 -17.10
CA ALA A 31 5.81 24.31 -15.68
C ALA A 31 4.58 24.67 -14.84
N LYS A 32 3.55 25.31 -15.43
CA LYS A 32 2.27 25.54 -14.76
C LYS A 32 1.52 24.22 -14.58
N TYR A 33 1.40 23.44 -15.65
CA TYR A 33 0.71 22.16 -15.62
C TYR A 33 1.35 21.18 -14.62
N ILE A 34 2.68 21.05 -14.62
CA ILE A 34 3.41 20.24 -13.64
C ILE A 34 3.14 20.70 -12.21
N ARG A 35 3.05 22.01 -11.96
CA ARG A 35 2.74 22.54 -10.61
C ARG A 35 1.32 22.19 -10.19
N GLN A 36 0.35 22.39 -11.08
CA GLN A 36 -1.04 22.05 -10.83
C GLN A 36 -1.19 20.55 -10.53
N LEU A 37 -0.57 19.69 -11.34
CA LEU A 37 -0.65 18.24 -11.16
C LEU A 37 -0.04 17.80 -9.81
N LYS A 38 1.07 18.42 -9.38
CA LYS A 38 1.65 18.17 -8.04
C LYS A 38 0.68 18.55 -6.93
N GLN A 39 0.01 19.69 -7.06
CA GLN A 39 -0.94 20.17 -6.05
C GLN A 39 -2.18 19.27 -5.98
N GLU A 40 -2.77 18.93 -7.13
CA GLU A 40 -3.90 18.00 -7.19
C GLU A 40 -3.53 16.64 -6.60
N GLN A 41 -2.32 16.15 -6.89
CA GLN A 41 -1.82 14.89 -6.33
C GLN A 41 -1.66 14.97 -4.81
N GLN A 42 -1.10 16.06 -4.28
CA GLN A 42 -0.96 16.26 -2.84
C GLN A 42 -2.32 16.27 -2.14
N VAL A 43 -3.30 16.99 -2.70
CA VAL A 43 -4.66 17.05 -2.15
C VAL A 43 -5.31 15.67 -2.17
N LYS A 44 -5.23 14.97 -3.30
CA LYS A 44 -5.80 13.63 -3.44
C LYS A 44 -5.16 12.64 -2.47
N HIS A 45 -3.83 12.61 -2.38
CA HIS A 45 -3.11 11.73 -1.45
C HIS A 45 -3.47 12.05 0.01
N ALA A 46 -3.59 13.33 0.38
CA ALA A 46 -4.01 13.71 1.72
C ALA A 46 -5.43 13.18 2.02
N SER A 47 -6.39 13.34 1.09
CA SER A 47 -7.74 12.81 1.29
C SER A 47 -7.79 11.29 1.36
N GLU A 48 -7.03 10.58 0.52
CA GLU A 48 -6.96 9.13 0.53
C GLU A 48 -6.37 8.62 1.85
N LEU A 49 -5.31 9.27 2.33
CA LEU A 49 -4.66 8.91 3.58
C LEU A 49 -5.58 9.15 4.78
N THR A 50 -6.29 10.28 4.83
CA THR A 50 -7.29 10.53 5.87
C THR A 50 -8.43 9.49 5.84
N ASN A 51 -8.90 9.09 4.65
CA ASN A 51 -9.93 8.05 4.53
C ASN A 51 -9.44 6.71 5.05
N VAL A 52 -8.23 6.29 4.68
CA VAL A 52 -7.61 5.05 5.18
C VAL A 52 -7.42 5.11 6.69
N GLU A 53 -6.96 6.24 7.24
CA GLU A 53 -6.82 6.41 8.70
C GLU A 53 -8.16 6.31 9.44
N MET A 54 -9.22 6.89 8.89
CA MET A 54 -10.57 6.79 9.47
C MET A 54 -11.09 5.36 9.43
N GLU A 55 -10.91 4.66 8.31
CA GLU A 55 -11.33 3.28 8.15
C GLU A 55 -10.54 2.34 9.07
N LEU A 56 -9.23 2.54 9.19
CA LEU A 56 -8.39 1.78 10.13
C LEU A 56 -8.84 1.99 11.58
N LYS A 57 -9.12 3.24 11.98
CA LYS A 57 -9.67 3.52 13.32
C LYS A 57 -11.03 2.86 13.53
N ARG A 58 -11.89 2.82 12.51
CA ARG A 58 -13.18 2.12 12.57
C ARG A 58 -12.97 0.63 12.83
N LEU A 59 -12.07 -0.02 12.08
CA LEU A 59 -11.77 -1.44 12.22
C LEU A 59 -11.14 -1.77 13.57
N ILE A 60 -10.22 -0.93 14.08
CA ILE A 60 -9.63 -1.11 15.42
C ILE A 60 -10.72 -1.01 16.49
N ASN A 61 -11.58 0.02 16.43
CA ASN A 61 -12.68 0.19 17.37
C ASN A 61 -13.68 -0.98 17.31
N GLU A 62 -13.94 -1.52 16.12
CA GLU A 62 -14.82 -2.67 15.92
C GLU A 62 -14.20 -3.94 16.53
N ARG A 63 -12.90 -4.17 16.31
CA ARG A 63 -12.15 -5.25 16.94
C ARG A 63 -12.10 -5.13 18.47
N ASP A 64 -11.87 -3.93 19.00
CA ASP A 64 -11.82 -3.70 20.45
C ASP A 64 -13.20 -3.87 21.10
N LYS A 65 -14.28 -3.52 20.40
CA LYS A 65 -15.66 -3.82 20.84
C LYS A 65 -15.94 -5.31 20.90
N VAL A 66 -15.50 -6.07 19.89
CA VAL A 66 -15.64 -7.54 19.89
C VAL A 66 -14.83 -8.15 21.03
N ARG A 67 -13.59 -7.70 21.23
CA ARG A 67 -12.72 -8.15 22.33
C ARG A 67 -13.36 -7.87 23.69
N THR A 68 -13.80 -6.63 23.94
CA THR A 68 -14.47 -6.27 25.19
C THR A 68 -15.78 -7.02 25.43
N ALA A 69 -16.59 -7.26 24.41
CA ALA A 69 -17.82 -8.06 24.52
C ALA A 69 -17.52 -9.53 24.89
N ARG A 70 -16.46 -10.12 24.32
CA ARG A 70 -16.05 -11.50 24.62
C ARG A 70 -15.44 -11.67 26.02
N VAL A 71 -14.64 -10.69 26.46
CA VAL A 71 -14.14 -10.64 27.85
C VAL A 71 -15.31 -10.54 28.84
N ALA A 72 -16.33 -9.74 28.52
CA ALA A 72 -17.53 -9.65 29.35
C ALA A 72 -18.33 -10.97 29.39
N ASP A 73 -18.21 -11.81 28.36
CA ASP A 73 -18.79 -13.16 28.28
C ASP A 73 -17.88 -14.24 28.92
N GLY A 74 -16.74 -13.84 29.51
CA GLY A 74 -15.83 -14.72 30.24
C GLY A 74 -14.87 -15.54 29.36
N MET A 75 -14.73 -15.21 28.08
CA MET A 75 -13.72 -15.81 27.19
C MET A 75 -12.32 -15.23 27.48
N ASN A 76 -11.31 -16.10 27.53
CA ASN A 76 -9.94 -15.74 27.91
C ASN A 76 -9.22 -15.00 26.75
N GLU A 77 -8.47 -13.92 27.05
CA GLU A 77 -7.82 -13.09 26.00
C GLU A 77 -6.51 -13.69 25.44
N GLU A 78 -5.87 -14.61 26.17
CA GLU A 78 -4.55 -15.17 25.83
C GLU A 78 -4.57 -16.20 24.70
N ASP A 79 -5.73 -16.81 24.41
CA ASP A 79 -5.85 -17.82 23.35
C ASP A 79 -5.88 -17.18 21.94
N VAL A 80 -6.10 -15.86 21.82
CA VAL A 80 -6.55 -15.23 20.56
C VAL A 80 -5.48 -14.44 19.80
N ASP A 81 -4.32 -14.14 20.38
CA ASP A 81 -3.25 -13.45 19.62
C ASP A 81 -2.62 -14.36 18.54
N TRP A 82 -2.94 -15.67 18.54
CA TRP A 82 -2.46 -16.66 17.56
C TRP A 82 -3.55 -17.51 16.87
N GLU A 83 -4.80 -17.55 17.37
CA GLU A 83 -5.88 -18.44 16.86
C GLU A 83 -6.60 -17.99 15.56
N ASP A 84 -6.28 -16.82 14.98
CA ASP A 84 -6.80 -16.43 13.64
C ASP A 84 -5.77 -16.64 12.51
N ILE A 85 -4.68 -17.36 12.80
CA ILE A 85 -3.84 -18.02 11.80
C ILE A 85 -4.29 -19.48 11.75
N GLY A 86 -5.52 -19.68 11.26
CA GLY A 86 -6.06 -20.96 10.82
C GLY A 86 -5.74 -22.18 11.68
N ASP A 87 -6.67 -22.54 12.57
CA ASP A 87 -6.96 -23.93 12.96
C ASP A 87 -7.51 -24.72 11.74
N ALA A 88 -6.81 -24.67 10.62
CA ALA A 88 -7.09 -25.46 9.44
C ALA A 88 -6.04 -26.57 9.39
N ASP A 89 -6.20 -27.53 10.31
CA ASP A 89 -5.45 -28.78 10.44
C ASP A 89 -3.91 -28.59 10.45
N ASP A 90 -3.26 -29.02 11.53
CA ASP A 90 -1.85 -29.41 11.46
C ASP A 90 -1.72 -30.52 10.38
N ASP A 91 -1.61 -30.13 9.11
CA ASP A 91 -0.95 -30.93 8.10
C ASP A 91 0.53 -30.92 8.48
N ASP A 92 0.87 -31.81 9.43
CA ASP A 92 2.23 -32.18 9.79
C ASP A 92 3.01 -32.50 8.51
N VAL A 93 3.67 -31.49 7.94
CA VAL A 93 4.56 -31.67 6.79
C VAL A 93 5.72 -32.51 7.30
N ASN A 94 5.64 -33.82 7.07
CA ASN A 94 6.65 -34.78 7.50
C ASN A 94 8.02 -34.41 6.89
N GLU A 95 9.09 -34.65 7.66
CA GLU A 95 10.48 -34.34 7.26
C GLU A 95 10.85 -34.95 5.90
N ASP A 96 10.29 -36.14 5.59
CA ASP A 96 10.46 -36.81 4.30
C ASP A 96 9.88 -36.03 3.10
N GLU A 97 8.80 -35.29 3.31
CA GLU A 97 8.15 -34.48 2.26
C GLU A 97 8.96 -33.21 1.99
N LEU A 98 9.46 -32.56 3.05
CA LEU A 98 10.41 -31.45 2.95
C LEU A 98 11.69 -31.89 2.22
N GLN A 99 12.22 -33.06 2.56
CA GLN A 99 13.44 -33.56 1.92
C GLN A 99 13.24 -33.83 0.43
N ARG A 100 12.06 -34.31 0.02
CA ARG A 100 11.67 -34.46 -1.39
C ARG A 100 11.52 -33.13 -2.12
N MET A 101 10.90 -32.14 -1.47
CA MET A 101 10.70 -30.80 -2.03
C MET A 101 12.00 -30.01 -2.18
N PHE A 102 13.07 -30.37 -1.47
CA PHE A 102 14.36 -29.68 -1.57
C PHE A 102 15.46 -30.53 -2.21
N ALA A 103 15.20 -31.81 -2.54
CA ALA A 103 16.17 -32.71 -3.16
C ALA A 103 16.78 -32.18 -4.47
N HIS A 104 16.04 -31.36 -5.21
CA HIS A 104 16.51 -30.73 -6.45
C HIS A 104 17.41 -29.51 -6.25
N LEU A 105 17.60 -29.02 -5.02
CA LEU A 105 18.52 -27.93 -4.69
C LEU A 105 19.90 -28.41 -4.21
N THR A 106 20.03 -29.70 -3.88
CA THR A 106 21.27 -30.31 -3.37
C THR A 106 21.99 -31.17 -4.41
N MET A 107 21.62 -31.07 -5.70
CA MET A 107 22.39 -31.62 -6.82
C MET A 107 23.28 -30.56 -7.47
#